data_AF-A0A2J7REG7-F1
#
_entry.id   AF-A0A2J7REG7-F1
#
_cell.length_a   1.000
_cell.length_b   1.000
_cell.length_c   1.000
_cell.angle_alpha   90.00
_cell.angle_beta   90.00
_cell.angle_gamma   90.00
#
_symmetry.space_group_name_H-M   'P 1'
#
loop_
_entity.id
_entity.type
_entity.pdbx_description
1 polymer ?
#
loop_
_entity_poly.entity_id
_entity_poly.type
_entity_poly.pdbx_seq_one_letter_code
_entity_poly.pdbx_strand_id
1 'polypeptide(L)'
;MYHSCSEDYHNAEFFPTEKEKEDFYINIKSAAESGWDFSSRWFIANGTNAGDLLNIQTENIIPVDLNSFLFWDAVLLAKFYEKLGNLEKSQHYHNVAEQWKAAVTAVHWNEKVGTWLDYDILNNKSREYFYPSNLAPLWTQCYDEAFSEYYAHKTVQYISDETIRSYLGGIPTSLELTDEQWDLPNAWPPLQIIVIQGLLYTKDPGANNLAYELARNWIYANHKGYLDAKEMFEKYDAEYPGKYGGGGEYTVQSGFGWTNGVIMELLNTYGLNLTSAKNRRTHYLKRGWLTPYYR
;
A
#
# COMPACT_ATOMS: atom_id res chain seq x y z
N MET A 1 -20.72 -8.20 0.45
CA MET A 1 -21.41 -9.48 0.67
C MET A 1 -20.36 -10.53 0.38
N TYR A 2 -19.85 -11.20 1.42
CA TYR A 2 -18.72 -12.12 1.32
C TYR A 2 -19.14 -13.36 0.54
N HIS A 3 -18.47 -13.65 -0.58
CA HIS A 3 -18.88 -14.70 -1.53
C HIS A 3 -18.10 -16.01 -1.40
N SER A 4 -17.23 -16.16 -0.39
CA SER A 4 -16.28 -17.28 -0.23
C SER A 4 -16.70 -18.37 0.78
N CYS A 5 -18.01 -18.57 0.98
CA CYS A 5 -18.49 -19.47 2.04
C CYS A 5 -18.06 -20.95 1.85
N SER A 6 -17.78 -21.38 0.61
CA SER A 6 -17.39 -22.75 0.31
C SER A 6 -15.89 -22.96 0.51
N GLU A 7 -15.05 -22.01 0.07
CA GLU A 7 -13.61 -22.06 0.27
C GLU A 7 -13.26 -21.99 1.77
N ASP A 8 -13.89 -21.08 2.51
CA ASP A 8 -13.72 -20.96 3.97
C ASP A 8 -13.99 -22.28 4.69
N TYR A 9 -15.11 -22.94 4.34
CA TYR A 9 -15.51 -24.19 4.97
C TYR A 9 -14.49 -25.30 4.71
N HIS A 10 -14.02 -25.44 3.46
CA HIS A 10 -13.01 -26.44 3.10
C HIS A 10 -11.66 -26.19 3.78
N ASN A 11 -11.25 -24.93 3.89
CA ASN A 11 -10.01 -24.59 4.62
C ASN A 11 -10.16 -24.84 6.12
N ALA A 12 -11.35 -24.64 6.69
CA ALA A 12 -11.61 -24.92 8.09
C ALA A 12 -11.58 -26.43 8.42
N GLU A 13 -11.78 -27.33 7.46
CA GLU A 13 -11.72 -28.79 7.68
C GLU A 13 -10.32 -29.27 8.10
N PHE A 14 -9.26 -28.50 7.83
CA PHE A 14 -7.91 -28.82 8.26
C PHE A 14 -7.67 -28.60 9.76
N PHE A 15 -8.56 -27.90 10.46
CA PHE A 15 -8.45 -27.66 11.90
C PHE A 15 -9.19 -28.73 12.72
N PRO A 16 -8.53 -29.34 13.72
CA PRO A 16 -9.08 -30.50 14.43
C PRO A 16 -10.17 -30.14 15.43
N THR A 17 -10.19 -28.92 15.99
CA THR A 17 -11.19 -28.49 16.98
C THR A 17 -12.13 -27.41 16.44
N GLU A 18 -13.37 -27.40 16.94
CA GLU A 18 -14.35 -26.36 16.58
C GLU A 18 -13.89 -24.95 16.99
N LYS A 19 -13.10 -24.85 18.07
CA LYS A 19 -12.51 -23.57 18.47
C LYS A 19 -11.52 -23.06 17.43
N GLU A 20 -10.59 -23.90 16.97
CA GLU A 20 -9.60 -23.48 15.95
C GLU A 20 -10.28 -23.11 14.63
N LYS A 21 -11.40 -23.77 14.28
CA LYS A 21 -12.23 -23.37 13.13
C LYS A 21 -12.87 -21.99 13.33
N GLU A 22 -13.41 -21.73 14.52
CA GLU A 22 -14.00 -20.44 14.84
C GLU A 22 -12.96 -19.30 14.80
N ASP A 23 -11.79 -19.54 15.40
CA ASP A 23 -10.65 -18.62 15.39
C ASP A 23 -10.19 -18.36 13.93
N PHE A 24 -10.13 -19.40 13.08
CA PHE A 24 -9.84 -19.27 11.65
C PHE A 24 -10.87 -18.39 10.93
N TYR A 25 -12.17 -18.63 11.12
CA TYR A 25 -13.22 -17.83 10.50
C TYR A 25 -13.20 -16.36 10.94
N ILE A 26 -12.82 -16.07 12.19
CA ILE A 26 -12.64 -14.70 12.68
C ILE A 26 -11.51 -14.03 11.90
N ASN A 27 -10.35 -14.69 11.76
CA ASN A 27 -9.20 -14.12 11.09
C ASN A 27 -9.42 -13.89 9.59
N ILE A 28 -10.13 -14.80 8.93
CA ILE A 28 -10.56 -14.66 7.53
C ILE A 28 -11.48 -13.46 7.33
N LYS A 29 -12.52 -13.32 8.16
CA LYS A 29 -13.45 -12.19 8.09
C LYS A 29 -12.76 -10.86 8.40
N SER A 30 -11.85 -10.85 9.36
CA SER A 30 -11.04 -9.67 9.69
C SER A 30 -10.12 -9.27 8.54
N ALA A 31 -9.55 -10.23 7.80
CA ALA A 31 -8.74 -9.92 6.62
C ALA A 31 -9.60 -9.33 5.49
N ALA A 32 -10.82 -9.83 5.31
CA ALA A 32 -11.79 -9.23 4.39
C ALA A 32 -12.19 -7.80 4.81
N GLU A 33 -12.40 -7.56 6.11
CA GLU A 33 -12.69 -6.21 6.64
C GLU A 33 -11.53 -5.24 6.41
N SER A 34 -10.28 -5.72 6.45
CA SER A 34 -9.09 -4.91 6.16
C SER A 34 -9.02 -4.45 4.69
N GLY A 35 -9.73 -5.12 3.79
CA GLY A 35 -9.64 -4.93 2.34
C GLY A 35 -8.45 -5.63 1.68
N TRP A 36 -7.71 -6.47 2.41
CA TRP A 36 -6.56 -7.25 1.93
C TRP A 36 -6.82 -8.76 2.07
N ASP A 37 -7.79 -9.28 1.33
CA ASP A 37 -8.23 -10.67 1.30
C ASP A 37 -7.67 -11.44 0.08
N PHE A 38 -6.63 -12.26 0.19
CA PHE A 38 -5.72 -12.38 1.33
C PHE A 38 -4.31 -11.96 0.93
N SER A 39 -3.42 -11.97 1.93
CA SER A 39 -2.04 -11.51 1.84
C SER A 39 -1.19 -12.21 2.90
N SER A 40 0.07 -12.47 2.55
CA SER A 40 1.14 -12.83 3.50
C SER A 40 1.28 -11.83 4.64
N ARG A 41 0.80 -10.59 4.46
CA ARG A 41 0.72 -9.57 5.52
C ARG A 41 0.11 -10.11 6.80
N TRP A 42 -0.93 -10.94 6.67
CA TRP A 42 -1.71 -11.49 7.77
C TRP A 42 -1.21 -12.82 8.31
N PHE A 43 -0.17 -13.40 7.72
CA PHE A 43 0.33 -14.72 8.11
C PHE A 43 1.30 -14.62 9.30
N ILE A 44 1.12 -15.50 10.28
CA ILE A 44 2.08 -15.73 11.37
C ILE A 44 2.40 -17.22 11.42
N ALA A 45 3.44 -17.61 10.67
CA ALA A 45 4.01 -18.95 10.69
C ALA A 45 5.41 -18.89 11.32
N ASN A 46 5.59 -19.53 12.48
CA ASN A 46 6.85 -19.47 13.25
C ASN A 46 7.34 -18.03 13.53
N GLY A 47 6.38 -17.12 13.76
CA GLY A 47 6.66 -15.70 13.94
C GLY A 47 7.05 -14.97 12.65
N THR A 48 6.85 -15.54 11.46
CA THR A 48 7.14 -14.89 10.18
C THR A 48 5.90 -14.80 9.29
N ASN A 49 5.97 -14.04 8.19
CA ASN A 49 4.95 -14.02 7.13
C ASN A 49 5.10 -15.15 6.10
N ALA A 50 6.11 -16.02 6.23
CA ALA A 50 6.37 -17.13 5.30
C ALA A 50 5.47 -18.33 5.64
N GLY A 51 4.18 -18.20 5.33
CA GLY A 51 3.15 -19.20 5.56
C GLY A 51 2.11 -19.22 4.43
N ASP A 52 0.99 -19.86 4.70
CA ASP A 52 -0.18 -19.91 3.82
C ASP A 52 -1.43 -19.41 4.54
N LEU A 53 -2.58 -19.50 3.85
CA LEU A 53 -3.86 -19.06 4.38
C LEU A 53 -4.24 -19.72 5.71
N LEU A 54 -3.78 -20.94 6.00
CA LEU A 54 -4.04 -21.61 7.28
C LEU A 54 -3.24 -20.98 8.43
N ASN A 55 -2.25 -20.14 8.13
CA ASN A 55 -1.47 -19.38 9.09
C ASN A 55 -1.99 -17.95 9.31
N ILE A 56 -3.18 -17.63 8.82
CA ILE A 56 -3.80 -16.31 8.97
C ILE A 56 -4.08 -15.99 10.44
N GLN A 57 -3.59 -14.83 10.88
CA GLN A 57 -3.63 -14.36 12.27
C GLN A 57 -3.90 -12.84 12.31
N THR A 58 -4.82 -12.38 11.44
CA THR A 58 -5.19 -10.97 11.27
C THR A 58 -5.52 -10.25 12.59
N GLU A 59 -6.25 -10.88 13.50
CA GLU A 59 -6.65 -10.26 14.78
C GLU A 59 -5.44 -9.96 15.69
N ASN A 60 -4.34 -10.67 15.44
CA ASN A 60 -3.10 -10.58 16.20
C ASN A 60 -2.09 -9.59 15.61
N ILE A 61 -2.50 -8.83 14.59
CA ILE A 61 -1.66 -7.85 13.92
C ILE A 61 -2.32 -6.49 14.06
N ILE A 62 -1.58 -5.52 14.61
CA ILE A 62 -2.02 -4.12 14.65
C ILE A 62 -1.63 -3.48 13.31
N PRO A 63 -2.59 -3.13 12.43
CA PRO A 63 -2.28 -2.63 11.10
C PRO A 63 -1.94 -1.13 11.12
N VAL A 64 -0.84 -0.74 10.50
CA VAL A 64 -0.39 0.65 10.43
C VAL A 64 -1.35 1.55 9.65
N ASP A 65 -1.93 1.05 8.57
CA ASP A 65 -2.88 1.77 7.72
C ASP A 65 -4.21 2.05 8.43
N LEU A 66 -4.80 1.04 9.08
CA LEU A 66 -6.00 1.23 9.90
C LEU A 66 -5.80 2.33 10.95
N ASN A 67 -4.69 2.28 11.69
CA ASN A 67 -4.40 3.29 12.71
C ASN A 67 -4.13 4.67 12.11
N SER A 68 -3.55 4.73 10.91
CA SER A 68 -3.38 5.98 10.17
C SER A 68 -4.70 6.59 9.72
N PHE A 69 -5.67 5.76 9.32
CA PHE A 69 -7.01 6.21 8.93
C PHE A 69 -7.83 6.69 10.13
N LEU A 70 -7.76 6.00 11.27
CA LEU A 70 -8.42 6.43 12.51
C LEU A 70 -7.92 7.80 13.00
N PHE A 71 -6.62 8.07 12.89
CA PHE A 71 -6.09 9.41 13.11
C PHE A 71 -6.72 10.43 12.16
N TRP A 72 -6.78 10.09 10.87
CA TRP A 72 -7.28 11.00 9.85
C TRP A 72 -8.77 11.32 10.05
N ASP A 73 -9.57 10.32 10.41
CA ASP A 73 -10.98 10.48 10.78
C ASP A 73 -11.15 11.43 11.95
N ALA A 74 -10.32 11.33 12.99
CA ALA A 74 -10.35 12.26 14.12
C ALA A 74 -10.03 13.70 13.67
N VAL A 75 -9.04 13.90 12.80
CA VAL A 75 -8.72 15.22 12.21
C VAL A 75 -9.90 15.77 11.40
N LEU A 76 -10.56 14.92 10.60
CA LEU A 76 -11.72 15.32 9.79
C LEU A 76 -12.92 15.68 10.67
N LEU A 77 -13.19 14.92 11.72
CA LEU A 77 -14.24 15.19 12.69
C LEU A 77 -14.00 16.50 13.45
N ALA A 78 -12.76 16.77 13.86
CA ALA A 78 -12.40 18.05 14.49
C ALA A 78 -12.74 19.24 13.56
N LYS A 79 -12.28 19.19 12.30
CA LYS A 79 -12.58 20.21 11.28
C LYS A 79 -14.07 20.34 10.98
N PHE A 80 -14.81 19.22 10.97
CA PHE A 80 -16.25 19.22 10.75
C PHE A 80 -17.00 19.95 11.87
N TYR A 81 -16.69 19.64 13.13
CA TYR A 81 -17.33 20.28 14.28
C TYR A 81 -16.94 21.75 14.42
N GLU A 82 -15.70 22.12 14.07
CA GLU A 82 -15.28 23.52 13.99
C GLU A 82 -16.15 24.31 12.99
N LYS A 83 -16.38 23.78 11.79
CA LYS A 83 -17.26 24.40 10.78
C LYS A 83 -18.70 24.56 11.24
N LEU A 84 -19.18 23.69 12.13
CA LEU A 84 -20.50 23.78 12.74
C LEU A 84 -20.56 24.71 13.97
N GLY A 85 -19.43 25.29 14.38
CA GLY A 85 -19.33 26.14 15.57
C GLY A 85 -19.32 25.36 16.90
N ASN A 86 -19.21 24.03 16.87
CA ASN A 86 -19.09 23.21 18.07
C ASN A 86 -17.62 23.03 18.46
N LEU A 87 -17.08 24.05 19.15
CA LEU A 87 -15.67 24.08 19.54
C LEU A 87 -15.30 23.02 20.58
N GLU A 88 -16.24 22.61 21.44
CA GLU A 88 -16.02 21.56 22.44
C GLU A 88 -15.73 20.21 21.76
N LYS A 89 -16.60 19.79 20.82
CA LYS A 89 -16.37 18.56 20.07
C LYS A 89 -15.16 18.66 19.15
N SER A 90 -14.94 19.82 18.54
CA SER A 90 -13.72 20.07 17.75
C SER A 90 -12.46 19.77 18.57
N GLN A 91 -12.36 20.36 19.78
CA GLN A 91 -11.21 20.15 20.66
C GLN A 91 -11.11 18.71 21.14
N HIS A 92 -12.24 18.05 21.43
CA HIS A 92 -12.25 16.63 21.78
C HIS A 92 -11.58 15.78 20.70
N TYR A 93 -12.01 15.90 19.44
CA TYR A 93 -11.42 15.12 18.35
C TYR A 93 -9.99 15.53 18.01
N HIS A 94 -9.63 16.80 18.21
CA HIS A 94 -8.23 17.21 18.10
C HIS A 94 -7.36 16.47 19.13
N ASN A 95 -7.80 16.36 20.39
CA ASN A 95 -7.07 15.63 21.43
C ASN A 95 -6.98 14.12 21.10
N VAL A 96 -8.05 13.53 20.54
CA VAL A 96 -8.03 12.14 20.07
C VAL A 96 -6.98 11.95 18.97
N ALA A 97 -6.94 12.85 17.98
CA ALA A 97 -5.95 12.80 16.91
C ALA A 97 -4.51 12.89 17.45
N GLU A 98 -4.24 13.79 18.40
CA GLU A 98 -2.90 13.90 19.01
C GLU A 98 -2.48 12.64 19.77
N GLN A 99 -3.39 12.04 20.53
CA GLN A 99 -3.13 10.76 21.21
C GLN A 99 -2.87 9.63 20.20
N TRP A 100 -3.65 9.58 19.13
CA TRP A 100 -3.50 8.56 18.09
C TRP A 100 -2.18 8.69 17.32
N LYS A 101 -1.79 9.92 16.98
CA LYS A 101 -0.50 10.23 16.35
C LYS A 101 0.68 9.78 17.22
N ALA A 102 0.61 10.03 18.53
CA ALA A 102 1.62 9.56 19.48
C ALA A 102 1.67 8.02 19.55
N ALA A 103 0.51 7.35 19.58
CA ALA A 103 0.42 5.89 19.57
C ALA A 103 0.98 5.29 18.27
N VAL A 104 0.64 5.85 17.10
CA VAL A 104 1.17 5.41 15.80
C VAL A 104 2.69 5.54 15.75
N THR A 105 3.22 6.65 16.26
CA THR A 105 4.67 6.84 16.36
C THR A 105 5.31 5.82 17.30
N ALA A 106 4.69 5.52 18.45
CA ALA A 106 5.26 4.61 19.43
C ALA A 106 5.22 3.12 19.01
N VAL A 107 4.15 2.70 18.33
CA VAL A 107 3.91 1.28 17.99
C VAL A 107 4.47 0.93 16.61
N HIS A 108 4.30 1.81 15.63
CA HIS A 108 4.56 1.47 14.23
C HIS A 108 5.89 1.99 13.71
N TRP A 109 6.40 3.13 14.17
CA TRP A 109 7.67 3.67 13.66
C TRP A 109 8.84 2.77 14.05
N ASN A 110 9.54 2.23 13.05
CA ASN A 110 10.76 1.47 13.24
C ASN A 110 11.96 2.28 12.75
N GLU A 111 12.75 2.79 13.70
CA GLU A 111 13.89 3.67 13.43
C GLU A 111 15.00 3.01 12.59
N LYS A 112 15.21 1.71 12.78
CA LYS A 112 16.23 0.92 12.07
C LYS A 112 15.84 0.72 10.61
N VAL A 113 14.58 0.38 10.35
CA VAL A 113 14.06 0.16 8.99
C VAL A 113 13.79 1.50 8.29
N GLY A 114 13.41 2.54 9.03
CA GLY A 114 13.14 3.87 8.50
C GLY A 114 11.73 4.02 7.91
N THR A 115 10.77 3.24 8.39
CA THR A 115 9.35 3.35 8.02
C THR A 115 8.45 2.92 9.17
N TRP A 116 7.14 3.14 9.03
CA TRP A 116 6.13 2.53 9.89
C TRP A 116 5.83 1.10 9.43
N LEU A 117 5.58 0.21 10.38
CA LEU A 117 5.36 -1.22 10.16
C LEU A 117 4.20 -1.71 11.00
N ASP A 118 3.53 -2.78 10.54
CA ASP A 118 2.57 -3.50 11.37
C ASP A 118 3.25 -4.10 12.61
N TYR A 119 2.46 -4.30 13.67
CA TYR A 119 2.96 -4.88 14.92
C TYR A 119 2.29 -6.23 15.21
N ASP A 120 3.11 -7.26 15.44
CA ASP A 120 2.69 -8.60 15.82
C ASP A 120 2.58 -8.70 17.34
N ILE A 121 1.35 -8.85 17.86
CA ILE A 121 1.09 -8.91 19.30
C ILE A 121 1.41 -10.28 19.90
N LEU A 122 1.33 -11.35 19.11
CA LEU A 122 1.64 -12.71 19.58
C LEU A 122 3.13 -12.86 19.88
N ASN A 123 3.96 -12.29 19.00
CA ASN A 123 5.42 -12.39 19.10
C ASN A 123 6.07 -11.11 19.66
N ASN A 124 5.28 -10.10 20.01
CA ASN A 124 5.73 -8.80 20.53
C ASN A 124 6.84 -8.17 19.68
N LYS A 125 6.58 -8.02 18.38
CA LYS A 125 7.59 -7.48 17.47
C LYS A 125 7.02 -6.69 16.31
N SER A 126 7.84 -5.77 15.82
CA SER A 126 7.62 -5.08 14.54
C SER A 126 7.76 -6.08 13.39
N ARG A 127 6.84 -6.03 12.43
CA ARG A 127 6.85 -6.87 11.23
C ARG A 127 7.65 -6.17 10.14
N GLU A 128 8.97 -6.43 10.09
CA GLU A 128 9.94 -5.81 9.17
C GLU A 128 9.79 -6.32 7.71
N TYR A 129 8.58 -6.26 7.17
CA TYR A 129 8.22 -6.65 5.80
C TYR A 129 7.76 -5.45 4.99
N PHE A 130 7.98 -5.49 3.68
CA PHE A 130 7.54 -4.42 2.79
C PHE A 130 6.07 -4.58 2.39
N TYR A 131 5.27 -3.57 2.73
CA TYR A 131 3.93 -3.35 2.20
C TYR A 131 3.76 -1.84 1.92
N PRO A 132 3.14 -1.43 0.82
CA PRO A 132 2.86 0.00 0.56
C PRO A 132 2.07 0.71 1.66
N SER A 133 1.24 -0.03 2.41
CA SER A 133 0.49 0.46 3.57
C SER A 133 1.40 1.01 4.69
N ASN A 134 2.68 0.59 4.75
CA ASN A 134 3.70 1.15 5.63
C ASN A 134 3.85 2.68 5.52
N LEU A 135 3.45 3.25 4.37
CA LEU A 135 3.49 4.68 4.10
C LEU A 135 2.16 5.40 4.30
N ALA A 136 1.11 4.70 4.75
CA ALA A 136 -0.18 5.32 5.08
C ALA A 136 -0.05 6.51 6.06
N PRO A 137 0.85 6.51 7.07
CA PRO A 137 1.08 7.68 7.91
C PRO A 137 1.54 8.92 7.13
N LEU A 138 2.30 8.76 6.03
CA LEU A 138 2.65 9.90 5.18
C LEU A 138 1.43 10.47 4.46
N TRP A 139 0.60 9.59 3.93
CA TRP A 139 -0.60 9.96 3.18
C TRP A 139 -1.63 10.67 4.06
N THR A 140 -1.84 10.17 5.27
CA THR A 140 -2.77 10.78 6.24
C THR A 140 -2.13 11.92 7.05
N GLN A 141 -0.84 12.17 6.87
CA GLN A 141 -0.03 13.10 7.68
C GLN A 141 -0.11 12.78 9.18
N CYS A 142 -0.16 11.48 9.53
CA CYS A 142 -0.15 10.96 10.90
C CYS A 142 1.28 10.90 11.46
N TYR A 143 1.94 12.05 11.51
CA TYR A 143 3.25 12.23 12.10
C TYR A 143 3.44 13.70 12.48
N ASP A 144 4.42 14.00 13.31
CA ASP A 144 4.70 15.38 13.68
C ASP A 144 5.33 16.14 12.49
N GLU A 145 4.65 17.20 12.04
CA GLU A 145 5.07 18.03 10.89
C GLU A 145 6.49 18.58 11.06
N ALA A 146 6.96 18.80 12.30
CA ALA A 146 8.32 19.23 12.58
C ALA A 146 9.39 18.21 12.08
N PHE A 147 9.00 16.95 11.89
CA PHE A 147 9.84 15.86 11.39
C PHE A 147 9.48 15.44 9.96
N SER A 148 8.71 16.23 9.21
CA SER A 148 8.30 15.87 7.85
C SER A 148 9.47 15.56 6.92
N GLU A 149 10.50 16.42 6.90
CA GLU A 149 11.71 16.19 6.11
C GLU A 149 12.47 14.94 6.56
N TYR A 150 12.51 14.68 7.87
CA TYR A 150 13.16 13.50 8.43
C TYR A 150 12.48 12.21 7.95
N TYR A 151 11.14 12.14 8.08
CA TYR A 151 10.36 10.99 7.65
C TYR A 151 10.39 10.83 6.12
N ALA A 152 10.35 11.93 5.37
CA ALA A 152 10.48 11.90 3.92
C ALA A 152 11.82 11.28 3.48
N HIS A 153 12.94 11.71 4.07
CA HIS A 153 14.25 11.15 3.74
C HIS A 153 14.36 9.67 4.08
N LYS A 154 13.88 9.25 5.26
CA LYS A 154 13.90 7.84 5.68
C LYS A 154 13.04 6.96 4.77
N THR A 155 11.83 7.40 4.43
CA THR A 155 10.93 6.64 3.55
C THR A 155 11.39 6.62 2.09
N VAL A 156 12.01 7.71 1.60
CA VAL A 156 12.68 7.70 0.29
C VAL A 156 13.80 6.67 0.27
N GLN A 157 14.62 6.58 1.33
CA GLN A 157 15.66 5.54 1.43
C GLN A 157 15.06 4.13 1.47
N TYR A 158 13.98 3.95 2.24
CA TYR A 158 13.26 2.68 2.36
C TYR A 158 12.72 2.19 1.01
N ILE A 159 12.12 3.07 0.20
CA ILE A 159 11.62 2.72 -1.15
C ILE A 159 12.74 2.68 -2.19
N SER A 160 13.86 3.39 -1.95
CA SER A 160 14.96 3.47 -2.90
C SER A 160 15.83 2.21 -2.96
N ASP A 161 15.51 1.18 -2.17
CA ASP A 161 16.03 -0.17 -2.38
C ASP A 161 15.82 -0.57 -3.86
N GLU A 162 16.89 -1.04 -4.50
CA GLU A 162 16.88 -1.43 -5.92
C GLU A 162 15.80 -2.47 -6.21
N THR A 163 15.43 -3.27 -5.22
CA THR A 163 14.38 -4.29 -5.30
C THR A 163 13.03 -3.66 -5.63
N ILE A 164 12.59 -2.64 -4.87
CA ILE A 164 11.27 -2.03 -5.05
C ILE A 164 11.24 -1.17 -6.32
N ARG A 165 12.33 -0.48 -6.63
CA ARG A 165 12.42 0.39 -7.82
C ARG A 165 12.51 -0.38 -9.14
N SER A 166 12.83 -1.67 -9.10
CA SER A 166 12.94 -2.52 -10.30
C SER A 166 11.58 -2.81 -10.94
N TYR A 167 10.48 -2.72 -10.18
CA TYR A 167 9.12 -2.98 -10.65
C TYR A 167 8.57 -1.78 -11.46
N LEU A 168 8.59 -1.92 -12.78
CA LEU A 168 8.16 -0.87 -13.70
C LEU A 168 6.64 -0.82 -13.92
N GLY A 169 5.93 -1.88 -13.56
CA GLY A 169 4.48 -2.00 -13.67
C GLY A 169 3.70 -1.30 -12.54
N GLY A 170 4.41 -0.90 -11.48
CA GLY A 170 3.84 -0.32 -10.26
C GLY A 170 4.60 -0.83 -9.04
N ILE A 171 4.36 -0.23 -7.88
CA ILE A 171 4.88 -0.76 -6.62
C ILE A 171 4.12 -2.05 -6.29
N PRO A 172 4.79 -3.19 -6.09
CA PRO A 172 4.10 -4.42 -5.75
C PRO A 172 3.47 -4.32 -4.36
N THR A 173 2.42 -5.09 -4.13
CA THR A 173 1.72 -5.13 -2.84
C THR A 173 2.60 -5.66 -1.72
N SER A 174 3.48 -6.60 -2.02
CA SER A 174 4.51 -7.10 -1.12
C SER A 174 5.74 -7.54 -1.93
N LEU A 175 6.78 -8.01 -1.25
CA LEU A 175 7.91 -8.70 -1.90
C LEU A 175 7.82 -10.22 -1.77
N GLU A 176 6.72 -10.73 -1.20
CA GLU A 176 6.49 -12.16 -1.01
C GLU A 176 5.79 -12.74 -2.23
N LEU A 177 6.34 -13.81 -2.78
CA LEU A 177 5.70 -14.55 -3.87
C LEU A 177 4.80 -15.63 -3.26
N THR A 178 3.51 -15.33 -3.19
CA THR A 178 2.46 -16.25 -2.75
C THR A 178 1.42 -16.45 -3.86
N ASP A 179 0.45 -17.34 -3.64
CA ASP A 179 -0.70 -17.50 -4.54
C ASP A 179 -1.83 -16.48 -4.24
N GLU A 180 -1.60 -15.59 -3.26
CA GLU A 180 -2.59 -14.63 -2.79
C GLU A 180 -2.67 -13.38 -3.67
N GLN A 181 -3.84 -12.73 -3.70
CA GLN A 181 -4.04 -11.59 -4.58
C GLN A 181 -3.41 -10.28 -4.08
N TRP A 182 -3.21 -10.13 -2.78
CA TRP A 182 -2.55 -8.98 -2.17
C TRP A 182 -1.09 -9.29 -1.83
N ASP A 183 -0.35 -9.84 -2.80
CA ASP A 183 1.09 -10.12 -2.75
C ASP A 183 1.73 -9.97 -4.14
N LEU A 184 3.05 -10.17 -4.23
CA LEU A 184 3.78 -10.17 -5.51
C LEU A 184 3.20 -11.26 -6.45
N PRO A 185 2.98 -10.97 -7.76
CA PRO A 185 3.41 -9.80 -8.53
C PRO A 185 2.37 -8.68 -8.62
N ASN A 186 1.29 -8.71 -7.83
CA ASN A 186 0.20 -7.76 -8.00
C ASN A 186 0.56 -6.37 -7.48
N ALA A 187 0.12 -5.36 -8.22
CA ALA A 187 0.15 -3.94 -7.85
C ALA A 187 -1.28 -3.39 -7.92
N TRP A 188 -1.72 -2.77 -6.82
CA TRP A 188 -3.10 -2.30 -6.68
C TRP A 188 -3.16 -0.77 -6.70
N PRO A 189 -4.11 -0.16 -7.46
CA PRO A 189 -4.24 1.29 -7.57
C PRO A 189 -4.33 2.04 -6.22
N PRO A 190 -5.12 1.59 -5.22
CA PRO A 190 -5.17 2.26 -3.91
C PRO A 190 -3.80 2.32 -3.20
N LEU A 191 -2.97 1.29 -3.36
CA LEU A 191 -1.64 1.26 -2.77
C LEU A 191 -0.66 2.22 -3.45
N GLN A 192 -0.82 2.40 -4.77
CA GLN A 192 0.00 3.37 -5.51
C GLN A 192 -0.29 4.78 -5.03
N ILE A 193 -1.57 5.15 -4.87
CA ILE A 193 -1.93 6.52 -4.48
C ILE A 193 -1.49 6.83 -3.04
N ILE A 194 -1.58 5.87 -2.11
CA ILE A 194 -1.08 6.01 -0.73
C ILE A 194 0.39 6.40 -0.74
N VAL A 195 1.23 5.68 -1.49
CA VAL A 195 2.67 5.97 -1.55
C VAL A 195 2.94 7.28 -2.29
N ILE A 196 2.37 7.46 -3.48
CA ILE A 196 2.65 8.62 -4.34
C ILE A 196 2.22 9.93 -3.65
N GLN A 197 0.98 9.98 -3.16
CA GLN A 197 0.50 11.18 -2.48
C GLN A 197 1.14 11.36 -1.11
N GLY A 198 1.41 10.28 -0.36
CA GLY A 198 2.14 10.36 0.90
C GLY A 198 3.50 11.04 0.73
N LEU A 199 4.29 10.60 -0.26
CA LEU A 199 5.56 11.25 -0.61
C LEU A 199 5.35 12.70 -1.05
N LEU A 200 4.34 12.98 -1.89
CA LEU A 200 4.02 14.32 -2.37
C LEU A 200 3.68 15.30 -1.24
N TYR A 201 2.93 14.85 -0.24
CA TYR A 201 2.46 15.68 0.87
C TYR A 201 3.57 16.08 1.84
N THR A 202 4.70 15.37 1.86
CA THR A 202 5.88 15.77 2.65
C THR A 202 6.50 17.09 2.16
N LYS A 203 6.26 17.47 0.90
CA LYS A 203 6.88 18.63 0.22
C LYS A 203 8.41 18.58 0.12
N ASP A 204 9.03 17.47 0.53
CA ASP A 204 10.46 17.25 0.36
C ASP A 204 10.80 17.10 -1.13
N PRO A 205 11.81 17.80 -1.67
CA PRO A 205 12.17 17.69 -3.08
C PRO A 205 12.55 16.27 -3.51
N GLY A 206 13.20 15.48 -2.65
CA GLY A 206 13.57 14.10 -2.92
C GLY A 206 12.34 13.20 -3.03
N ALA A 207 11.44 13.28 -2.05
CA ALA A 207 10.18 12.56 -2.02
C ALA A 207 9.27 12.95 -3.18
N ASN A 208 9.16 14.24 -3.51
CA ASN A 208 8.36 14.72 -4.64
C ASN A 208 8.88 14.19 -5.99
N ASN A 209 10.19 14.14 -6.17
CA ASN A 209 10.79 13.56 -7.37
C ASN A 209 10.49 12.06 -7.49
N LEU A 210 10.60 11.32 -6.38
CA LEU A 210 10.25 9.90 -6.34
C LEU A 210 8.76 9.69 -6.62
N ALA A 211 7.88 10.48 -6.00
CA ALA A 211 6.43 10.45 -6.24
C ALA A 211 6.11 10.63 -7.73
N TYR A 212 6.76 11.59 -8.39
CA TYR A 212 6.60 11.81 -9.82
C TYR A 212 7.08 10.62 -10.67
N GLU A 213 8.22 10.02 -10.33
CA GLU A 213 8.72 8.83 -11.03
C GLU A 213 7.77 7.64 -10.92
N LEU A 214 7.25 7.39 -9.71
CA LEU A 214 6.28 6.34 -9.43
C LEU A 214 4.95 6.59 -10.16
N ALA A 215 4.42 7.81 -10.09
CA ALA A 215 3.21 8.21 -10.80
C ALA A 215 3.37 8.02 -12.32
N ARG A 216 4.50 8.45 -12.89
CA ARG A 216 4.79 8.28 -14.32
C ARG A 216 4.83 6.80 -14.72
N ASN A 217 5.46 5.95 -13.91
CA ASN A 217 5.55 4.52 -14.20
C ASN A 217 4.16 3.87 -14.15
N TRP A 218 3.36 4.17 -13.11
CA TRP A 218 2.01 3.64 -12.96
C TRP A 218 1.07 4.06 -14.10
N ILE A 219 1.07 5.35 -14.45
CA ILE A 219 0.29 5.87 -15.58
C ILE A 219 0.72 5.20 -16.89
N TYR A 220 2.02 5.03 -17.11
CA TYR A 220 2.53 4.36 -18.31
C TYR A 220 2.09 2.89 -18.38
N ALA A 221 2.20 2.14 -17.28
CA ALA A 221 1.77 0.75 -17.20
C ALA A 221 0.28 0.61 -17.51
N ASN A 222 -0.57 1.41 -16.86
CA ASN A 222 -2.02 1.42 -17.09
C ASN A 222 -2.37 1.83 -18.53
N HIS A 223 -1.72 2.87 -19.05
CA HIS A 223 -1.95 3.31 -20.43
C HIS A 223 -1.57 2.24 -21.45
N LYS A 224 -0.45 1.53 -21.23
CA LYS A 224 -0.04 0.42 -22.10
C LYS A 224 -1.07 -0.71 -22.07
N GLY A 225 -1.53 -1.13 -20.88
CA GLY A 225 -2.57 -2.16 -20.74
C GLY A 225 -3.88 -1.75 -21.42
N TYR A 226 -4.29 -0.49 -21.27
CA TYR A 226 -5.45 0.05 -21.96
C TYR A 226 -5.30 0.07 -23.49
N LEU A 227 -4.12 0.38 -24.01
CA LEU A 227 -3.90 0.36 -25.46
C LEU A 227 -4.07 -1.04 -26.06
N ASP A 228 -3.66 -2.07 -25.32
CA ASP A 228 -3.73 -3.46 -25.77
C ASP A 228 -5.13 -4.06 -25.57
N ALA A 229 -5.73 -3.88 -24.39
CA ALA A 229 -7.00 -4.51 -24.01
C ALA A 229 -8.25 -3.66 -24.26
N LYS A 230 -8.10 -2.32 -24.41
CA LYS A 230 -9.20 -1.33 -24.46
C LYS A 230 -10.04 -1.24 -23.18
N GLU A 231 -9.55 -1.80 -22.09
CA GLU A 231 -10.19 -1.83 -20.78
C GLU A 231 -9.17 -1.52 -19.68
N MET A 232 -9.65 -1.07 -18.53
CA MET A 232 -8.86 -0.86 -17.31
C MET A 232 -9.15 -2.00 -16.33
N PHE A 233 -8.14 -2.51 -15.64
CA PHE A 233 -8.30 -3.68 -14.76
C PHE A 233 -8.27 -3.30 -13.28
N GLU A 234 -8.79 -4.20 -12.44
CA GLU A 234 -8.76 -4.12 -10.99
C GLU A 234 -7.35 -3.95 -10.42
N LYS A 235 -6.41 -4.74 -10.92
CA LYS A 235 -5.02 -4.84 -10.46
C LYS A 235 -4.08 -5.10 -11.64
N TYR A 236 -2.82 -4.74 -11.50
CA TYR A 236 -1.80 -4.87 -12.55
C TYR A 236 -0.62 -5.71 -12.06
N ASP A 237 0.17 -6.20 -13.01
CA ASP A 237 1.42 -6.90 -12.73
C ASP A 237 2.55 -5.86 -12.55
N ALA A 238 3.21 -5.89 -11.38
CA ALA A 238 4.28 -4.98 -11.01
C ALA A 238 5.56 -5.20 -11.84
N GLU A 239 5.80 -6.42 -12.32
CA GLU A 239 6.98 -6.77 -13.10
C GLU A 239 6.83 -6.35 -14.57
N TYR A 240 5.64 -6.54 -15.13
CA TYR A 240 5.38 -6.36 -16.56
C TYR A 240 4.40 -5.22 -16.85
N PRO A 241 4.88 -4.00 -17.15
CA PRO A 241 4.02 -2.86 -17.49
C PRO A 241 2.99 -3.20 -18.57
N GLY A 242 1.72 -2.91 -18.29
CA GLY A 242 0.59 -3.14 -19.20
C GLY A 242 -0.07 -4.51 -19.07
N LYS A 243 0.53 -5.46 -18.34
CA LYS A 243 -0.10 -6.73 -18.01
C LYS A 243 -0.99 -6.53 -16.78
N TYR A 244 -2.21 -7.06 -16.83
CA TYR A 244 -3.11 -7.10 -15.67
C TYR A 244 -2.62 -8.15 -14.67
N GLY A 245 -2.92 -7.96 -13.38
CA GLY A 245 -2.51 -8.88 -12.33
C GLY A 245 -3.31 -10.19 -12.33
N GLY A 246 -3.11 -11.04 -11.33
CA GLY A 246 -3.78 -12.33 -11.19
C GLY A 246 -3.93 -12.76 -9.74
N GLY A 247 -4.11 -14.06 -9.48
CA GLY A 247 -4.16 -14.63 -8.13
C GLY A 247 -5.44 -14.32 -7.35
N GLY A 248 -5.60 -15.03 -6.23
CA GLY A 248 -6.82 -15.04 -5.41
C GLY A 248 -7.94 -15.93 -5.96
N GLU A 249 -9.10 -15.84 -5.33
CA GLU A 249 -10.23 -16.77 -5.52
C GLU A 249 -11.07 -16.51 -6.79
N TYR A 250 -10.92 -15.35 -7.43
CA TYR A 250 -11.80 -14.93 -8.53
C TYR A 250 -11.06 -14.33 -9.74
N THR A 251 -11.71 -14.40 -10.90
CA THR A 251 -11.23 -13.80 -12.16
C THR A 251 -11.15 -12.28 -12.07
N VAL A 252 -10.10 -11.70 -12.66
CA VAL A 252 -9.85 -10.25 -12.69
C VAL A 252 -11.02 -9.48 -13.31
N GLN A 253 -11.41 -8.36 -12.68
CA GLN A 253 -12.52 -7.51 -13.13
C GLN A 253 -12.07 -6.33 -14.01
N SER A 254 -12.91 -5.95 -14.98
CA SER A 254 -12.69 -4.86 -15.96
C SER A 254 -13.46 -3.57 -15.61
N GLY A 255 -12.99 -2.42 -16.11
CA GLY A 255 -13.59 -1.09 -15.93
C GLY A 255 -13.37 -0.45 -14.54
N PHE A 256 -12.53 -1.05 -13.71
CA PHE A 256 -12.60 -0.94 -12.25
C PHE A 256 -12.50 0.48 -11.67
N GLY A 257 -13.40 0.80 -10.73
CA GLY A 257 -13.63 2.15 -10.22
C GLY A 257 -12.40 2.82 -9.61
N TRP A 258 -11.67 2.15 -8.72
CA TRP A 258 -10.46 2.73 -8.13
C TRP A 258 -9.34 2.97 -9.15
N THR A 259 -9.30 2.21 -10.25
CA THR A 259 -8.20 2.27 -11.22
C THR A 259 -8.37 3.54 -12.02
N ASN A 260 -9.61 3.76 -12.47
CA ASN A 260 -10.01 4.98 -13.15
C ASN A 260 -9.81 6.19 -12.23
N GLY A 261 -10.25 6.11 -10.97
CA GLY A 261 -10.11 7.20 -10.00
C GLY A 261 -8.65 7.60 -9.75
N VAL A 262 -7.79 6.61 -9.47
CA VAL A 262 -6.35 6.85 -9.22
C VAL A 262 -5.67 7.41 -10.47
N ILE A 263 -5.96 6.89 -11.67
CA ILE A 263 -5.37 7.41 -12.90
C ILE A 263 -5.83 8.85 -13.17
N MET A 264 -7.11 9.18 -12.96
CA MET A 264 -7.61 10.55 -13.10
C MET A 264 -6.93 11.50 -12.11
N GLU A 265 -6.77 11.09 -10.84
CA GLU A 265 -6.10 11.89 -9.82
C GLU A 265 -4.63 12.15 -10.16
N LEU A 266 -3.91 11.13 -10.62
CA LEU A 266 -2.50 11.27 -11.01
C LEU A 266 -2.34 12.09 -12.29
N LEU A 267 -3.25 11.98 -13.26
CA LEU A 267 -3.26 12.83 -14.45
C LEU A 267 -3.59 14.29 -14.12
N ASN A 268 -4.51 14.53 -13.18
CA ASN A 268 -4.78 15.86 -12.67
C ASN A 268 -3.56 16.48 -11.98
N THR A 269 -2.86 15.67 -11.17
CA THR A 269 -1.68 16.11 -10.40
C THR A 269 -0.44 16.32 -11.28
N TYR A 270 -0.15 15.40 -12.20
CA TYR A 270 1.12 15.34 -12.94
C TYR A 270 0.99 15.55 -14.45
N GLY A 271 -0.23 15.63 -15.00
CA GLY A 271 -0.49 15.60 -16.45
C GLY A 271 0.25 16.65 -17.27
N LEU A 272 0.46 17.84 -16.71
CA LEU A 272 1.22 18.92 -17.37
C LEU A 272 2.73 18.62 -17.48
N ASN A 273 3.26 17.81 -16.56
CA ASN A 273 4.68 17.45 -16.50
C ASN A 273 4.98 16.14 -17.26
N LEU A 274 3.95 15.31 -17.50
CA LEU A 274 4.10 14.06 -18.25
C LEU A 274 4.40 14.35 -19.72
N THR A 275 5.45 13.73 -20.23
CA THR A 275 5.80 13.80 -21.65
C THR A 275 5.55 12.45 -22.32
N SER A 276 4.89 12.48 -23.49
CA SER A 276 4.79 11.28 -24.32
C SER A 276 6.19 10.85 -24.77
N ALA A 277 6.44 9.54 -24.80
CA ALA A 277 7.76 8.95 -25.07
C ALA A 277 8.41 9.37 -26.41
N LYS A 278 7.69 10.08 -27.29
CA LYS A 278 8.22 10.63 -28.56
C LYS A 278 9.37 11.63 -28.38
N ASN A 279 9.54 12.25 -27.21
CA ASN A 279 10.67 13.16 -26.93
C ASN A 279 11.90 12.47 -26.30
N ARG A 280 11.95 11.14 -26.18
CA ARG A 280 13.04 10.42 -25.48
C ARG A 280 14.39 10.36 -26.20
N ARG A 281 14.57 10.93 -27.40
CA ARG A 281 15.85 10.83 -28.16
C ARG A 281 16.95 11.82 -27.76
N THR A 282 16.73 12.76 -26.84
CA THR A 282 17.70 13.85 -26.60
C THR A 282 18.26 13.98 -25.18
N HIS A 283 17.90 13.10 -24.23
CA HIS A 283 18.40 13.23 -22.84
C HIS A 283 19.29 12.10 -22.31
N TYR A 284 19.35 10.95 -22.98
CA TYR A 284 20.28 9.87 -22.60
C TYR A 284 21.69 10.00 -23.20
N LEU A 285 21.94 10.99 -24.07
CA LEU A 285 23.26 11.19 -24.69
C LEU A 285 24.23 12.07 -23.88
N LYS A 286 23.90 12.47 -22.64
CA LYS A 286 24.77 13.34 -21.81
C LYS A 286 25.30 12.71 -20.51
N ARG A 287 25.07 11.42 -20.26
CA ARG A 287 25.78 10.69 -19.20
C ARG A 287 26.33 9.41 -19.81
N GLY A 288 27.62 9.44 -20.14
CA GLY A 288 28.31 8.34 -20.78
C GLY A 288 28.27 7.09 -19.93
N TRP A 289 27.65 6.04 -20.47
CA TRP A 289 27.96 4.66 -20.17
C TRP A 289 27.94 3.88 -21.48
N LEU A 290 29.05 3.18 -21.69
CA LEU A 290 29.39 2.41 -22.87
C LEU A 290 28.33 1.32 -23.12
N THR A 291 27.89 1.24 -24.36
CA THR A 291 27.39 0.00 -24.96
C THR A 291 28.44 -1.12 -24.79
N PRO A 292 28.00 -2.35 -24.53
CA PRO A 292 28.61 -3.50 -25.17
C PRO A 292 27.62 -4.09 -26.17
N TYR A 293 28.03 -4.04 -27.44
CA TYR A 293 27.67 -5.03 -28.43
C TYR A 293 27.88 -6.43 -27.86
N TYR A 294 26.95 -7.36 -28.07
CA TYR A 294 27.27 -8.70 -28.57
C TYR A 294 26.12 -9.21 -29.45
N ARG A 295 26.53 -10.07 -30.38
CA ARG A 295 25.81 -10.60 -31.55
C ARG A 295 24.60 -11.45 -31.21
#